data_AF-A0A0S1SNT7-F1
#
_entry.id   AF-A0A0S1SNT7-F1
#
_cell.length_a   1.000
_cell.length_b   1.000
_cell.length_c   1.000
_cell.angle_alpha   90.00
_cell.angle_beta   90.00
_cell.angle_gamma   90.00
#
_symmetry.space_group_name_H-M   'P 1'
#
loop_
_entity.id
_entity.type
_entity.pdbx_description
1 polymer ?
#
loop_
_entity_poly.entity_id
_entity_poly.type
_entity_poly.pdbx_seq_one_letter_code
_entity_poly.pdbx_strand_id
1 'polypeptide(L)'
;MPLKHATETFLVFLLGAVILLTGLLLTTLPDLPAGAVPWTILFVLSILYPLALFALFRRRRADHAFRLLHWFPALMLLLWLGVEIVALEVPRAYSFIGWYTWGWTLPAVTIAFILLISYCLQVVRRRLTRVVLLLAAFIPFVGGALASERATHWDRELASVLWGGEWLQELEGKEFLGIKLAGRLPTEQNLSASSDAKEEEWRVKLRQAEDRRKQAREERLKSTSSSSMRALVPSLQPTSEGTELKEAKTQPTKLPSSGPEAAVFALMMLAGYTGVLHDRARRRRG
;
A
#
# COMPACT_ATOMS: atom_id res chain seq x y z
N MET A 1 -37.22 1.56 -0.07
CA MET A 1 -37.43 2.47 1.09
C MET A 1 -36.20 3.34 1.25
N PRO A 2 -36.37 4.67 1.45
CA PRO A 2 -35.25 5.60 1.69
C PRO A 2 -34.43 5.19 2.93
N LEU A 3 -33.18 5.69 3.03
CA LEU A 3 -32.31 5.45 4.18
C LEU A 3 -33.02 5.91 5.47
N LYS A 4 -32.99 5.08 6.52
CA LYS A 4 -33.42 5.52 7.85
C LYS A 4 -32.43 6.57 8.33
N HIS A 5 -32.93 7.63 8.99
CA HIS A 5 -32.11 8.76 9.43
C HIS A 5 -30.88 8.37 10.24
N ALA A 6 -30.97 7.32 11.06
CA ALA A 6 -29.84 6.80 11.83
C ALA A 6 -28.74 6.19 10.94
N THR A 7 -29.12 5.41 9.93
CA THR A 7 -28.19 4.78 8.99
C THR A 7 -27.45 5.82 8.15
N GLU A 8 -28.14 6.86 7.71
CA GLU A 8 -27.53 7.95 6.94
C GLU A 8 -26.52 8.73 7.79
N THR A 9 -26.89 9.10 9.02
CA THR A 9 -25.96 9.77 9.96
C THR A 9 -24.74 8.89 10.26
N PHE A 10 -24.93 7.59 10.45
CA PHE A 10 -23.82 6.64 10.64
C PHE A 10 -22.90 6.60 9.42
N LEU A 11 -23.45 6.54 8.21
CA LEU A 11 -22.65 6.49 6.97
C LEU A 11 -21.89 7.79 6.73
N VAL A 12 -22.49 8.96 7.00
CA VAL A 12 -21.81 10.26 6.95
C VAL A 12 -20.63 10.29 7.94
N PHE A 13 -20.86 9.84 9.17
CA PHE A 13 -19.80 9.80 10.19
C PHE A 13 -18.69 8.80 9.81
N LEU A 14 -19.07 7.62 9.34
CA LEU A 14 -18.14 6.59 8.85
C LEU A 14 -17.29 7.14 7.71
N LEU A 15 -17.90 7.84 6.74
CA LEU A 15 -17.16 8.47 5.65
C LEU A 15 -16.16 9.50 6.19
N GLY A 16 -16.58 10.35 7.13
CA GLY A 16 -15.67 11.27 7.82
C GLY A 16 -14.49 10.55 8.46
N ALA A 17 -14.73 9.48 9.23
CA ALA A 17 -13.68 8.69 9.85
C ALA A 17 -12.72 8.04 8.83
N VAL A 18 -13.26 7.50 7.72
CA VAL A 18 -12.45 6.92 6.64
C VAL A 18 -11.58 7.99 5.97
N ILE A 19 -12.11 9.20 5.75
CA ILE A 19 -11.33 10.31 5.19
C ILE A 19 -10.17 10.70 6.12
N LEU A 20 -10.44 10.85 7.43
CA LEU A 20 -9.39 11.16 8.42
C LEU A 20 -8.32 10.07 8.44
N LEU A 21 -8.73 8.80 8.48
CA LEU A 21 -7.81 7.67 8.46
C LEU A 21 -6.99 7.63 7.18
N THR A 22 -7.62 7.89 6.03
CA THR A 22 -6.92 7.92 4.74
C THR A 22 -5.90 9.05 4.72
N GLY A 23 -6.25 10.23 5.22
CA GLY A 23 -5.32 11.36 5.28
C GLY A 23 -4.10 11.08 6.18
N LEU A 24 -4.33 10.45 7.33
CA LEU A 24 -3.26 9.99 8.21
C LEU A 24 -2.37 8.92 7.55
N LEU A 25 -2.96 7.91 6.91
CA LEU A 25 -2.19 6.84 6.28
C LEU A 25 -1.42 7.34 5.05
N LEU A 26 -1.96 8.33 4.33
CA LEU A 26 -1.32 8.88 3.15
C LEU A 26 0.01 9.59 3.49
N THR A 27 0.16 10.16 4.68
CA THR A 27 1.44 10.73 5.12
C THR A 27 2.47 9.70 5.57
N THR A 28 2.05 8.44 5.77
CA THR A 28 2.98 7.34 6.09
C THR A 28 3.53 6.66 4.84
N LEU A 29 3.03 7.02 3.65
CA LEU A 29 3.47 6.42 2.40
C LEU A 29 4.92 6.83 2.08
N PRO A 30 5.81 5.88 1.76
CA PRO A 30 7.09 6.20 1.16
C PRO A 30 6.94 6.82 -0.24
N ASP A 31 7.95 7.56 -0.69
CA ASP A 31 8.00 8.08 -2.07
C ASP A 31 8.15 6.91 -3.08
N LEU A 32 7.79 7.16 -4.34
CA LEU A 32 7.97 6.16 -5.39
C LEU A 32 9.46 5.93 -5.70
N PRO A 33 9.90 4.69 -5.98
CA PRO A 33 9.08 3.49 -6.23
C PRO A 33 8.71 2.66 -4.99
N ALA A 34 9.35 2.88 -3.84
CA ALA A 34 9.13 2.09 -2.62
C ALA A 34 7.68 2.20 -2.10
N GLY A 35 7.04 3.36 -2.30
CA GLY A 35 5.64 3.59 -1.94
C GLY A 35 4.60 2.84 -2.78
N ALA A 36 4.99 2.18 -3.88
CA ALA A 36 4.05 1.59 -4.82
C ALA A 36 3.17 0.48 -4.19
N VAL A 37 3.78 -0.41 -3.37
CA VAL A 37 3.04 -1.50 -2.72
C VAL A 37 2.11 -0.96 -1.63
N PRO A 38 2.59 -0.16 -0.66
CA PRO A 38 1.73 0.51 0.32
C PRO A 38 0.56 1.29 -0.32
N TRP A 39 0.85 2.08 -1.35
CA TRP A 39 -0.16 2.87 -2.06
C TRP A 39 -1.21 1.97 -2.70
N THR A 40 -0.79 0.88 -3.36
CA THR A 40 -1.72 -0.06 -4.02
C THR A 40 -2.66 -0.70 -3.00
N ILE A 41 -2.15 -1.09 -1.83
CA ILE A 41 -2.96 -1.67 -0.75
C ILE A 41 -4.01 -0.65 -0.29
N LEU A 42 -3.59 0.58 0.04
CA LEU A 42 -4.51 1.64 0.46
C LEU A 42 -5.53 1.97 -0.62
N PHE A 43 -5.10 2.02 -1.89
CA PHE A 43 -5.96 2.33 -3.02
C PHE A 43 -7.03 1.25 -3.23
N VAL A 44 -6.65 -0.03 -3.20
CA VAL A 44 -7.59 -1.15 -3.28
C VAL A 44 -8.59 -1.10 -2.13
N LEU A 45 -8.14 -0.86 -0.90
CA LEU A 45 -9.04 -0.72 0.25
C LEU A 45 -10.00 0.47 0.09
N SER A 46 -9.50 1.60 -0.41
CA SER A 46 -10.30 2.81 -0.66
C SER A 46 -11.37 2.63 -1.74
N ILE A 47 -11.16 1.71 -2.69
CA ILE A 47 -12.15 1.32 -3.72
C ILE A 47 -13.09 0.24 -3.21
N LEU A 48 -12.59 -0.74 -2.45
CA LEU A 48 -13.41 -1.81 -1.88
C LEU A 48 -14.44 -1.25 -0.90
N TYR A 49 -14.10 -0.20 -0.14
CA TYR A 49 -15.00 0.49 0.77
C TYR A 49 -16.32 0.96 0.09
N PRO A 50 -16.32 1.86 -0.92
CA PRO A 50 -17.54 2.32 -1.57
C PRO A 50 -18.23 1.20 -2.34
N LEU A 51 -17.49 0.23 -2.89
CA LEU A 51 -18.08 -0.92 -3.60
C LEU A 51 -18.84 -1.85 -2.66
N ALA A 52 -18.31 -2.11 -1.46
CA ALA A 52 -19.00 -2.90 -0.44
C ALA A 52 -20.32 -2.22 0.00
N LEU A 53 -20.33 -0.88 0.05
CA LEU A 53 -21.52 -0.08 0.37
C LEU A 53 -22.47 0.10 -0.83
N PHE A 54 -22.03 -0.19 -2.05
CA PHE A 54 -22.81 0.04 -3.27
C PHE A 54 -24.16 -0.70 -3.26
N ALA A 55 -24.16 -1.96 -2.82
CA ALA A 55 -25.39 -2.75 -2.69
C ALA A 55 -26.39 -2.09 -1.71
N LEU A 56 -25.90 -1.53 -0.62
CA LEU A 56 -26.71 -0.81 0.36
C LEU A 56 -27.28 0.49 -0.23
N PHE A 57 -26.45 1.28 -0.90
CA PHE A 57 -26.86 2.53 -1.54
C PHE A 57 -27.90 2.32 -2.64
N ARG A 58 -27.72 1.28 -3.47
CA ARG A 58 -28.65 0.95 -4.55
C ARG A 58 -30.01 0.51 -3.99
N ARG A 59 -30.02 -0.33 -2.95
CA ARG A 59 -31.27 -0.80 -2.30
C ARG A 59 -32.05 0.33 -1.62
N ARG A 60 -31.34 1.32 -1.07
CA ARG A 60 -31.94 2.43 -0.30
C ARG A 60 -32.15 3.72 -1.10
N ARG A 61 -31.84 3.71 -2.40
CA ARG A 61 -31.91 4.88 -3.31
C ARG A 61 -31.21 6.10 -2.73
N ALA A 62 -29.98 5.93 -2.27
CA ALA A 62 -29.18 7.03 -1.75
C ALA A 62 -28.89 8.07 -2.84
N ASP A 63 -28.79 9.35 -2.45
CA ASP A 63 -28.51 10.44 -3.37
C ASP A 63 -27.21 10.23 -4.15
N HIS A 64 -27.18 10.73 -5.39
CA HIS A 64 -25.99 10.60 -6.25
C HIS A 64 -24.78 11.33 -5.67
N ALA A 65 -24.98 12.54 -5.14
CA ALA A 65 -23.94 13.32 -4.48
C ALA A 65 -23.33 12.56 -3.29
N PHE A 66 -24.17 11.94 -2.44
CA PHE A 66 -23.70 11.15 -1.31
C PHE A 66 -22.88 9.94 -1.74
N ARG A 67 -23.30 9.24 -2.80
CA ARG A 67 -22.56 8.10 -3.35
C ARG A 67 -21.19 8.51 -3.90
N LEU A 68 -21.11 9.64 -4.59
CA LEU A 68 -19.84 10.15 -5.13
C LEU A 68 -18.86 10.51 -4.01
N LEU A 69 -19.34 11.07 -2.91
CA LEU A 69 -18.51 11.47 -1.78
C LEU A 69 -17.75 10.30 -1.13
N HIS A 70 -18.27 9.07 -1.24
CA HIS A 70 -17.58 7.87 -0.74
C HIS A 70 -16.35 7.46 -1.56
N TRP A 71 -16.19 8.01 -2.77
CA TRP A 71 -15.01 7.82 -3.59
C TRP A 71 -13.90 8.84 -3.27
N PHE A 72 -14.17 9.81 -2.40
CA PHE A 72 -13.19 10.85 -2.04
C PHE A 72 -11.88 10.29 -1.49
N PRO A 73 -11.86 9.26 -0.61
CA PRO A 73 -10.60 8.64 -0.16
C PRO A 73 -9.74 8.10 -1.32
N ALA A 74 -10.37 7.46 -2.30
CA ALA A 74 -9.66 6.97 -3.49
C ALA A 74 -9.13 8.14 -4.35
N LEU A 75 -9.91 9.21 -4.46
CA LEU A 75 -9.48 10.43 -5.15
C LEU A 75 -8.26 11.07 -4.47
N MET A 76 -8.20 11.10 -3.13
CA MET A 76 -7.04 11.62 -2.40
C MET A 76 -5.76 10.85 -2.75
N LEU A 77 -5.85 9.52 -2.82
CA LEU A 77 -4.72 8.65 -3.17
C LEU A 77 -4.31 8.81 -4.64
N LEU A 78 -5.26 9.01 -5.56
CA LEU A 78 -4.99 9.27 -6.97
C LEU A 78 -4.36 10.63 -7.19
N LEU A 79 -4.82 11.67 -6.47
CA LEU A 79 -4.22 13.00 -6.54
C LEU A 79 -2.78 12.95 -6.06
N TRP A 80 -2.51 12.28 -4.94
CA TRP A 80 -1.14 12.07 -4.48
C TRP A 80 -0.27 11.37 -5.53
N LEU A 81 -0.74 10.23 -6.07
CA LEU A 81 -0.01 9.50 -7.11
C LEU A 81 0.24 10.35 -8.35
N GLY A 82 -0.76 11.13 -8.77
CA GLY A 82 -0.64 12.02 -9.93
C GLY A 82 0.43 13.08 -9.73
N VAL A 83 0.49 13.70 -8.54
CA VAL A 83 1.53 14.69 -8.23
C VAL A 83 2.91 14.03 -8.13
N GLU A 84 3.02 12.83 -7.54
CA GLU A 84 4.26 12.03 -7.50
C GLU A 84 4.80 11.72 -8.90
N ILE A 85 3.95 11.19 -9.80
CA ILE A 85 4.35 10.90 -11.18
C ILE A 85 4.83 12.18 -11.90
N VAL A 86 4.14 13.31 -11.69
CA VAL A 86 4.56 14.59 -12.27
C VAL A 86 5.86 15.09 -11.65
N ALA A 87 6.13 14.80 -10.38
CA ALA A 87 7.37 15.19 -9.70
C ALA A 87 8.60 14.46 -10.22
N LEU A 88 8.44 13.26 -10.78
CA LEU A 88 9.52 12.55 -11.47
C LEU A 88 10.03 13.32 -12.70
N GLU A 89 9.14 14.04 -13.40
CA GLU A 89 9.47 14.81 -14.62
C GLU A 89 9.75 16.29 -14.30
N VAL A 90 9.08 16.84 -13.27
CA VAL A 90 9.13 18.25 -12.91
C VAL A 90 9.48 18.40 -11.42
N PRO A 91 10.75 18.67 -11.08
CA PRO A 91 11.20 18.75 -9.68
C PRO A 91 10.51 19.83 -8.84
N ARG A 92 9.88 20.85 -9.47
CA ARG A 92 9.06 21.84 -8.75
C ARG A 92 7.79 21.25 -8.15
N ALA A 93 7.32 20.09 -8.63
CA ALA A 93 6.12 19.45 -8.10
C ALA A 93 6.34 18.85 -6.70
N TYR A 94 7.58 18.61 -6.26
CA TYR A 94 7.87 18.18 -4.89
C TYR A 94 7.39 19.18 -3.83
N SER A 95 7.40 20.48 -4.13
CA SER A 95 6.81 21.49 -3.23
C SER A 95 5.30 21.31 -3.06
N PHE A 96 4.60 20.84 -4.10
CA PHE A 96 3.18 20.52 -4.03
C PHE A 96 2.92 19.25 -3.23
N ILE A 97 3.80 18.25 -3.30
CA ILE A 97 3.70 17.04 -2.48
C ILE A 97 3.83 17.42 -1.00
N GLY A 98 4.87 18.18 -0.63
CA GLY A 98 5.06 18.62 0.74
C GLY A 98 3.89 19.45 1.28
N TRP A 99 3.30 20.33 0.45
CA TRP A 99 2.09 21.07 0.82
C TRP A 99 0.87 20.15 0.95
N TYR A 100 0.72 19.18 0.05
CA TYR A 100 -0.42 18.26 0.02
C TYR A 100 -0.42 17.28 1.19
N THR A 101 0.76 16.79 1.60
CA THR A 101 0.92 15.85 2.73
C THR A 101 1.04 16.56 4.08
N TRP A 102 1.24 17.88 4.09
CA TRP A 102 1.37 18.67 5.32
C TRP A 102 0.21 18.42 6.32
N GLY A 103 0.58 18.20 7.59
CA GLY A 103 -0.38 18.02 8.68
C GLY A 103 -1.38 16.90 8.43
N TRP A 104 -0.90 15.69 8.10
CA TRP A 104 -1.77 14.53 7.80
C TRP A 104 -2.70 14.77 6.61
N THR A 105 -2.19 15.44 5.57
CA THR A 105 -2.97 15.89 4.40
C THR A 105 -4.13 16.82 4.75
N LEU A 106 -3.89 17.71 5.71
CA LEU A 106 -4.89 18.66 6.22
C LEU A 106 -5.66 19.39 5.10
N PRO A 107 -5.01 19.88 4.02
CA PRO A 107 -5.73 20.60 2.96
C PRO A 107 -6.80 19.73 2.29
N ALA A 108 -6.46 18.50 1.92
CA ALA A 108 -7.37 17.58 1.26
C ALA A 108 -8.51 17.13 2.21
N VAL A 109 -8.17 16.79 3.45
CA VAL A 109 -9.15 16.44 4.48
C VAL A 109 -10.11 17.60 4.74
N THR A 110 -9.61 18.83 4.83
CA THR A 110 -10.43 20.03 5.07
C THR A 110 -11.43 20.24 3.93
N ILE A 111 -10.98 20.13 2.67
CA ILE A 111 -11.87 20.20 1.50
C ILE A 111 -12.96 19.13 1.60
N ALA A 112 -12.60 17.90 1.95
CA ALA A 112 -13.55 16.81 2.12
C ALA A 112 -14.60 17.12 3.19
N PHE A 113 -14.18 17.61 4.35
CA PHE A 113 -15.07 17.98 5.46
C PHE A 113 -15.98 19.15 5.09
N ILE A 114 -15.49 20.14 4.35
CA ILE A 114 -16.32 21.23 3.80
C ILE A 114 -17.40 20.65 2.88
N LEU A 115 -17.06 19.72 1.98
CA LEU A 115 -18.02 19.06 1.10
C LEU A 115 -19.06 18.23 1.90
N LEU A 116 -18.62 17.47 2.91
CA LEU A 116 -19.51 16.71 3.81
C LEU A 116 -20.45 17.62 4.60
N ILE A 117 -19.93 18.71 5.15
CA ILE A 117 -20.72 19.69 5.90
C ILE A 117 -21.72 20.37 4.97
N SER A 118 -21.29 20.81 3.78
CA SER A 118 -22.17 21.38 2.75
C SER A 118 -23.31 20.42 2.40
N TYR A 119 -22.99 19.14 2.16
CA TYR A 119 -24.01 18.10 1.95
C TYR A 119 -24.97 17.99 3.14
N CYS A 120 -24.46 18.00 4.38
CA CYS A 120 -25.28 17.93 5.59
C CYS A 120 -26.17 19.18 5.79
N LEU A 121 -25.74 20.35 5.33
CA LEU A 121 -26.51 21.60 5.43
C LEU A 121 -27.62 21.66 4.38
N GLN A 122 -27.38 21.14 3.18
CA GLN A 122 -28.39 21.03 2.11
C GLN A 122 -29.54 20.08 2.52
N VAL A 123 -29.24 19.01 3.26
CA VAL A 123 -30.25 18.08 3.78
C VAL A 123 -30.83 18.63 5.09
N VAL A 124 -31.94 19.39 4.99
CA VAL A 124 -32.58 20.18 6.07
C VAL A 124 -32.84 19.41 7.39
N ARG A 125 -32.96 18.07 7.37
CA ARG A 125 -33.31 17.26 8.56
C ARG A 125 -32.08 16.74 9.31
N ARG A 126 -32.02 17.01 10.63
CA ARG A 126 -30.97 16.56 11.58
C ARG A 126 -29.54 17.05 11.28
N ARG A 127 -29.42 18.20 10.59
CA ARG A 127 -28.13 18.84 10.25
C ARG A 127 -27.20 19.02 11.45
N LEU A 128 -27.73 19.46 12.60
CA LEU A 128 -26.92 19.76 13.78
C LEU A 128 -26.18 18.52 14.29
N THR A 129 -26.87 17.39 14.46
CA THR A 129 -26.24 16.16 14.96
C THR A 129 -25.12 15.68 14.04
N ARG A 130 -25.32 15.74 12.72
CA ARG A 130 -24.31 15.31 11.73
C ARG A 130 -23.09 16.22 11.78
N VAL A 131 -23.30 17.53 11.77
CA VAL A 131 -22.21 18.52 11.81
C VAL A 131 -21.44 18.42 13.13
N VAL A 132 -22.12 18.29 14.27
CA VAL A 132 -21.46 18.12 15.57
C VAL A 132 -20.59 16.86 15.61
N LEU A 133 -21.09 15.72 15.11
CA LEU A 133 -20.31 14.48 15.05
C LEU A 133 -19.08 14.61 14.14
N LEU A 134 -19.22 15.26 12.98
CA LEU A 134 -18.10 15.51 12.08
C LEU A 134 -17.06 16.43 12.72
N LEU A 135 -17.49 17.55 13.32
CA LEU A 135 -16.58 18.46 14.02
C LEU A 135 -15.89 17.80 15.22
N ALA A 136 -16.62 16.96 15.97
CA ALA A 136 -16.06 16.21 17.08
C ALA A 136 -14.95 15.23 16.66
N ALA A 137 -14.97 14.74 15.41
CA ALA A 137 -13.88 13.93 14.85
C ALA A 137 -12.77 14.79 14.21
N PHE A 138 -13.15 15.88 13.52
CA PHE A 138 -12.22 16.76 12.81
C PHE A 138 -11.32 17.57 13.75
N ILE A 139 -11.88 18.11 14.85
CA ILE A 139 -11.11 18.97 15.77
C ILE A 139 -9.94 18.21 16.41
N PRO A 140 -10.11 17.00 16.98
CA PRO A 140 -8.98 16.20 17.47
C PRO A 140 -7.97 15.86 16.38
N PHE A 141 -8.43 15.59 15.16
CA PHE A 141 -7.55 15.31 14.03
C PHE A 141 -6.66 16.51 13.68
N VAL A 142 -7.23 17.72 13.57
CA VAL A 142 -6.47 18.96 13.34
C VAL A 142 -5.49 19.20 14.48
N GLY A 143 -5.93 18.99 15.73
CA GLY A 143 -5.05 19.09 16.90
C GLY A 143 -3.87 18.13 16.84
N GLY A 144 -4.11 16.88 16.46
CA GLY A 144 -3.08 15.85 16.28
C GLY A 144 -2.11 16.20 15.14
N ALA A 145 -2.63 16.63 13.99
CA ALA A 145 -1.82 17.04 12.84
C ALA A 145 -0.92 18.24 13.15
N LEU A 146 -1.43 19.24 13.88
CA LEU A 146 -0.61 20.39 14.28
C LEU A 146 0.40 20.03 15.37
N ALA A 147 0.08 19.05 16.23
CA ALA A 147 1.01 18.55 17.24
C ALA A 147 2.14 17.72 16.62
N SER A 148 1.82 16.89 15.61
CA SER A 148 2.82 16.05 14.94
C SER A 148 3.87 16.87 14.20
N GLU A 149 3.45 17.96 13.56
CA GLU A 149 4.34 18.92 12.88
C GLU A 149 5.28 19.66 13.84
N ARG A 150 4.87 19.86 15.11
CA ARG A 150 5.61 20.71 16.06
C ARG A 150 6.55 19.96 16.99
N ALA A 151 6.19 18.76 17.42
CA ALA A 151 6.85 18.13 18.57
C ALA A 151 7.10 16.63 18.41
N THR A 152 6.26 15.91 17.67
CA THR A 152 6.25 14.45 17.74
C THR A 152 6.03 13.87 16.34
N HIS A 153 7.09 13.41 15.69
CA HIS A 153 7.05 12.83 14.34
C HIS A 153 6.40 11.42 14.33
N TRP A 154 5.18 11.29 14.85
CA TRP A 154 4.40 10.05 14.95
C TRP A 154 4.25 9.33 13.60
N ASP A 155 4.26 10.09 12.52
CA ASP A 155 4.08 9.61 11.15
C ASP A 155 5.19 8.64 10.77
N ARG A 156 6.41 8.87 11.26
CA ARG A 156 7.57 8.01 11.02
C ARG A 156 7.50 6.71 11.80
N GLU A 157 7.00 6.77 13.04
CA GLU A 157 6.78 5.59 13.87
C GLU A 157 5.64 4.73 13.29
N LEU A 158 4.55 5.35 12.85
CA LEU A 158 3.47 4.67 12.16
C LEU A 158 3.93 4.05 10.84
N ALA A 159 4.72 4.78 10.04
CA ALA A 159 5.25 4.27 8.79
C ALA A 159 6.17 3.05 9.00
N SER A 160 7.03 3.08 10.01
CA SER A 160 7.93 1.94 10.30
C SER A 160 7.18 0.71 10.79
N VAL A 161 6.14 0.88 11.62
CA VAL A 161 5.31 -0.24 12.09
C VAL A 161 4.44 -0.81 10.98
N LEU A 162 3.83 0.05 10.15
CA LEU A 162 2.94 -0.38 9.08
C LEU A 162 3.69 -0.98 7.89
N TRP A 163 4.73 -0.29 7.41
CA TRP A 163 5.39 -0.60 6.15
C TRP A 163 6.79 -1.20 6.32
N GLY A 164 7.38 -1.16 7.51
CA GLY A 164 8.70 -1.72 7.78
C GLY A 164 8.72 -3.20 8.19
N GLY A 165 7.56 -3.87 8.21
CA GLY A 165 7.46 -5.26 8.64
C GLY A 165 7.90 -6.28 7.58
N GLU A 166 8.39 -7.43 8.03
CA GLU A 166 8.80 -8.57 7.19
C GLU A 166 7.68 -9.05 6.25
N TRP A 167 6.41 -8.81 6.61
CA TRP A 167 5.23 -9.14 5.80
C TRP A 167 5.22 -8.41 4.44
N LEU A 168 5.73 -7.17 4.40
CA LEU A 168 5.80 -6.39 3.17
C LEU A 168 6.94 -6.91 2.28
N GLN A 169 8.06 -7.30 2.90
CA GLN A 169 9.22 -7.88 2.21
C GLN A 169 8.86 -9.21 1.53
N GLU A 170 7.94 -10.00 2.11
CA GLU A 170 7.47 -11.23 1.48
C GLU A 170 6.57 -10.99 0.25
N LEU A 171 5.98 -9.80 0.13
CA LEU A 171 5.18 -9.38 -1.01
C LEU A 171 6.04 -8.69 -2.08
N GLU A 172 7.07 -7.96 -1.66
CA GLU A 172 8.09 -7.32 -2.52
C GLU A 172 9.03 -8.37 -3.16
N GLY A 173 8.55 -9.01 -4.22
CA GLY A 173 9.31 -10.03 -4.95
C GLY A 173 8.43 -11.13 -5.56
N LYS A 174 7.18 -11.25 -5.08
CA LYS A 174 6.17 -12.11 -5.70
C LYS A 174 5.58 -11.40 -6.92
N GLU A 175 5.59 -12.07 -8.07
CA GLU A 175 4.85 -11.62 -9.24
C GLU A 175 3.35 -11.70 -8.95
N PHE A 176 2.68 -10.55 -8.97
CA PHE A 176 1.23 -10.49 -8.89
C PHE A 176 0.71 -10.06 -10.27
N LEU A 177 -0.11 -10.91 -10.91
CA LEU A 177 -0.66 -10.67 -12.25
C LEU A 177 0.40 -10.42 -13.36
N GLY A 178 1.57 -11.07 -13.27
CA GLY A 178 2.64 -10.94 -14.27
C GLY A 178 3.42 -9.62 -14.22
N ILE A 179 3.17 -8.80 -13.20
CA ILE A 179 3.91 -7.56 -12.93
C ILE A 179 4.79 -7.82 -11.71
N LYS A 180 6.11 -7.74 -11.87
CA LYS A 180 7.02 -7.69 -10.71
C LYS A 180 6.76 -6.36 -9.99
N LEU A 181 6.24 -6.41 -8.77
CA LEU A 181 6.16 -5.24 -7.91
C LEU A 181 7.60 -4.83 -7.57
N ALA A 182 8.16 -3.93 -8.36
CA ALA A 182 9.54 -3.51 -8.27
C ALA A 182 9.73 -2.55 -7.08
N GLY A 183 9.91 -3.11 -5.88
CA GLY A 183 10.35 -2.37 -4.69
C GLY A 183 11.86 -2.15 -4.62
N ARG A 184 12.64 -2.61 -5.61
CA ARG A 184 14.10 -2.48 -5.57
C ARG A 184 14.69 -1.99 -6.89
N LEU A 185 15.10 -0.73 -6.90
CA LEU A 185 16.17 -0.27 -7.78
C LEU A 185 17.42 -1.13 -7.54
N PRO A 186 18.25 -1.39 -8.57
CA PRO A 186 19.43 -2.22 -8.45
C PRO A 186 20.35 -1.62 -7.39
N THR A 187 20.45 -2.26 -6.23
CA THR A 187 21.50 -1.98 -5.26
C THR A 187 22.81 -2.02 -6.03
N GLU A 188 23.50 -0.88 -6.12
CA GLU A 188 24.81 -0.80 -6.74
C GLU A 188 25.67 -1.97 -6.25
N GLN A 189 26.28 -2.67 -7.20
CA GLN A 189 27.22 -3.75 -6.99
C GLN A 189 28.46 -3.23 -6.23
N ASN A 190 28.35 -3.04 -4.92
CA ASN A 190 29.49 -2.77 -4.07
C ASN A 190 30.10 -4.10 -3.61
N LEU A 191 30.67 -4.83 -4.58
CA LEU A 191 31.62 -5.93 -4.35
C LEU A 191 33.05 -5.38 -4.20
N SER A 192 33.22 -4.29 -3.44
CA SER A 192 34.54 -3.76 -3.12
C SER A 192 35.32 -4.77 -2.28
N ALA A 193 36.64 -4.85 -2.51
CA ALA A 193 37.51 -5.82 -1.82
C ALA A 193 37.36 -5.72 -0.30
N SER A 194 37.20 -6.86 0.38
CA SER A 194 37.20 -6.95 1.84
C SER A 194 38.62 -7.05 2.38
N SER A 195 38.84 -6.52 3.58
CA SER A 195 40.07 -6.76 4.35
C SER A 195 40.14 -8.17 4.96
N ASP A 196 39.01 -8.89 5.05
CA ASP A 196 38.95 -10.25 5.62
C ASP A 196 39.19 -11.34 4.56
N ALA A 197 40.25 -12.12 4.73
CA ALA A 197 40.68 -13.13 3.74
C ALA A 197 39.61 -14.20 3.44
N LYS A 198 38.87 -14.67 4.46
CA LYS A 198 37.82 -15.69 4.29
C LYS A 198 36.56 -15.15 3.60
N GLU A 199 36.24 -13.89 3.85
CA GLU A 199 35.11 -13.22 3.22
C GLU A 199 35.45 -12.84 1.77
N GLU A 200 36.70 -12.44 1.52
CA GLU A 200 37.20 -12.12 0.20
C GLU A 200 37.22 -13.35 -0.72
N GLU A 201 37.62 -14.53 -0.24
CA GLU A 201 37.52 -15.78 -1.02
C GLU A 201 36.10 -16.08 -1.48
N TRP A 202 35.12 -15.81 -0.63
CA TRP A 202 33.70 -15.99 -0.95
C TRP A 202 33.21 -14.92 -1.95
N ARG A 203 33.61 -13.65 -1.77
CA ARG A 203 33.30 -12.56 -2.72
C ARG A 203 33.97 -12.74 -4.09
N VAL A 204 35.16 -13.33 -4.14
CA VAL A 204 35.85 -13.69 -5.38
C VAL A 204 35.08 -14.78 -6.12
N LYS A 205 34.59 -15.81 -5.41
CA LYS A 205 33.73 -16.86 -6.01
C LYS A 205 32.43 -16.29 -6.57
N LEU A 206 31.83 -15.30 -5.90
CA LEU A 206 30.64 -14.60 -6.39
C LEU A 206 30.91 -13.78 -7.66
N ARG A 207 32.02 -13.02 -7.70
CA ARG A 207 32.44 -12.29 -8.91
C ARG A 207 32.65 -13.24 -10.09
N GLN A 208 33.36 -14.35 -9.88
CA GLN A 208 33.57 -15.37 -10.91
C GLN A 208 32.26 -16.00 -11.39
N ALA A 209 31.30 -16.23 -10.50
CA ALA A 209 29.99 -16.76 -10.87
C ALA A 209 29.16 -15.75 -11.66
N GLU A 210 29.26 -14.47 -11.34
CA GLU A 210 28.58 -13.38 -12.06
C GLU A 210 29.17 -13.17 -13.45
N ASP A 211 30.50 -13.18 -13.60
CA ASP A 211 31.17 -13.05 -14.89
C ASP A 211 30.81 -14.21 -15.83
N ARG A 212 30.75 -15.44 -15.31
CA ARG A 212 30.26 -16.61 -16.08
C ARG A 212 28.81 -16.42 -16.53
N ARG A 213 27.94 -15.83 -15.71
CA ARG A 213 26.55 -15.55 -16.07
C ARG A 213 26.44 -14.44 -17.13
N LYS A 214 27.27 -13.39 -17.04
CA LYS A 214 27.35 -12.34 -18.07
C LYS A 214 27.81 -12.92 -19.40
N GLN A 215 28.86 -13.75 -19.40
CA GLN A 215 29.34 -14.44 -20.59
C GLN A 215 28.26 -15.35 -21.20
N ALA A 216 27.57 -16.16 -20.38
CA ALA A 216 26.46 -16.99 -20.87
C ALA A 216 25.29 -16.16 -21.45
N ARG A 217 25.03 -14.97 -20.91
CA ARG A 217 24.01 -14.04 -21.44
C ARG A 217 24.44 -13.42 -22.76
N GLU A 218 25.71 -13.04 -22.89
CA GLU A 218 26.29 -12.53 -24.14
C GLU A 218 26.35 -13.60 -25.22
N GLU A 219 26.68 -14.84 -24.88
CA GLU A 219 26.63 -15.97 -25.81
C GLU A 219 25.20 -16.27 -26.29
N ARG A 220 24.20 -16.16 -25.41
CA ARG A 220 22.79 -16.25 -25.80
C ARG A 220 22.36 -15.10 -26.71
N LEU A 221 22.82 -13.89 -26.46
CA LEU A 221 22.51 -12.72 -27.31
C LEU A 221 23.21 -12.82 -28.67
N LYS A 222 24.45 -13.32 -28.72
CA LYS A 222 25.16 -13.60 -29.97
C LYS A 222 24.53 -14.75 -30.76
N SER A 223 24.10 -15.82 -30.10
CA SER A 223 23.41 -16.94 -30.76
C SER A 223 22.00 -16.58 -31.23
N THR A 224 21.32 -15.66 -30.55
CA THR A 224 20.04 -15.10 -31.00
C THR A 224 20.23 -14.15 -32.20
N SER A 225 21.35 -13.41 -32.24
CA SER A 225 21.64 -12.49 -33.36
C SER A 225 22.13 -13.20 -34.62
N SER A 226 22.66 -14.43 -34.51
CA SER A 226 23.10 -15.25 -35.65
C SER A 226 22.05 -16.24 -36.16
N SER A 227 20.90 -16.36 -35.49
CA SER A 227 19.81 -17.27 -35.89
C SER A 227 18.55 -16.50 -36.32
N SER A 228 18.70 -15.69 -37.38
CA SER A 228 17.53 -15.32 -38.18
C SER A 228 17.03 -16.60 -38.90
N MET A 229 15.77 -16.95 -38.63
CA MET A 229 14.98 -18.07 -39.17
C MET A 229 15.18 -19.48 -38.55
N ARG A 230 14.55 -19.73 -37.39
CA ARG A 230 13.77 -20.98 -37.16
C ARG A 230 12.81 -20.90 -35.96
N ALA A 231 11.54 -20.71 -36.30
CA ALA A 231 10.32 -21.31 -35.73
C ALA A 231 10.21 -21.61 -34.21
N LEU A 232 9.27 -20.92 -33.57
CA LEU A 232 8.09 -21.51 -32.88
C LEU A 232 8.32 -22.81 -32.08
N VAL A 233 8.83 -22.71 -30.85
CA VAL A 233 8.47 -23.61 -29.73
C VAL A 233 8.56 -22.83 -28.41
N PRO A 234 7.47 -22.68 -27.62
CA PRO A 234 7.60 -22.24 -26.24
C PRO A 234 8.09 -23.43 -25.40
N SER A 235 9.38 -23.42 -25.05
CA SER A 235 9.92 -24.35 -24.07
C SER A 235 9.48 -23.91 -22.67
N LEU A 236 8.51 -24.63 -22.11
CA LEU A 236 8.17 -24.62 -20.69
C LEU A 236 9.34 -25.22 -19.90
N GLN A 237 10.21 -24.37 -19.35
CA GLN A 237 11.05 -24.71 -18.22
C GLN A 237 10.77 -23.74 -17.07
N PRO A 238 10.38 -24.22 -15.89
CA PRO A 238 10.25 -23.37 -14.71
C PRO A 238 11.66 -23.07 -14.19
N THR A 239 12.25 -21.96 -14.65
CA THR A 239 13.44 -21.41 -14.01
C THR A 239 13.01 -20.76 -12.70
N SER A 240 13.02 -21.55 -11.63
CA SER A 240 13.14 -21.06 -10.27
C SER A 240 14.49 -20.32 -10.17
N GLU A 241 14.46 -19.01 -10.44
CA GLU A 241 15.58 -18.12 -10.17
C GLU A 241 15.71 -17.96 -8.65
N GLY A 242 16.56 -18.79 -8.04
CA GLY A 242 16.99 -18.63 -6.65
C GLY A 242 17.61 -17.25 -6.45
N THR A 243 16.82 -16.32 -5.94
CA THR A 243 17.19 -14.92 -5.68
C THR A 243 17.88 -14.77 -4.32
N GLU A 244 17.98 -15.84 -3.54
CA GLU A 244 18.42 -15.81 -2.15
C GLU A 244 19.91 -15.50 -1.93
N LEU A 245 20.75 -15.57 -2.97
CA LEU A 245 22.18 -15.30 -2.84
C LEU A 245 22.60 -13.88 -3.20
N LYS A 246 21.66 -13.02 -3.64
CA LYS A 246 21.98 -11.62 -4.01
C LYS A 246 22.21 -10.69 -2.81
N GLU A 247 21.96 -11.16 -1.58
CA GLU A 247 21.95 -10.30 -0.38
C GLU A 247 22.83 -10.76 0.79
N ALA A 248 23.65 -11.80 0.62
CA ALA A 248 24.54 -12.19 1.70
C ALA A 248 25.70 -11.17 1.79
N LYS A 249 25.61 -10.18 2.68
CA LYS A 249 26.75 -9.28 2.95
C LYS A 249 27.85 -10.00 3.74
N THR A 250 27.48 -11.04 4.49
CA THR A 250 28.35 -11.92 5.30
C THR A 250 27.83 -13.37 5.28
N GLN A 251 28.69 -14.35 5.61
CA GLN A 251 28.30 -15.77 5.69
C GLN A 251 27.21 -15.96 6.79
N PRO A 252 26.01 -16.49 6.47
CA PRO A 252 24.98 -16.69 7.48
C PRO A 252 25.42 -17.79 8.46
N THR A 253 25.52 -17.44 9.74
CA THR A 253 26.05 -18.34 10.79
C THR A 253 25.01 -19.32 11.34
N LYS A 254 23.70 -19.10 11.16
CA LYS A 254 22.62 -20.06 11.45
C LYS A 254 21.38 -19.80 10.58
N LEU A 255 20.64 -20.86 10.25
CA LEU A 255 19.31 -20.77 9.64
C LEU A 255 18.33 -20.07 10.61
N PRO A 256 17.46 -19.16 10.14
CA PRO A 256 16.43 -18.56 10.99
C PRO A 256 15.42 -19.65 11.39
N SER A 257 15.44 -20.06 12.65
CA SER A 257 14.36 -20.87 13.21
C SER A 257 13.14 -19.97 13.42
N SER A 258 12.10 -20.16 12.60
CA SER A 258 10.78 -19.58 12.82
C SER A 258 10.29 -19.97 14.21
N GLY A 259 10.27 -19.00 15.13
CA GLY A 259 9.82 -19.21 16.50
C GLY A 259 8.33 -19.57 16.57
N PRO A 260 7.89 -20.18 17.69
CA PRO A 260 6.51 -20.63 17.87
C PRO A 260 5.46 -19.51 17.76
N GLU A 261 5.86 -18.24 17.85
CA GLU A 261 4.97 -17.08 17.76
C GLU A 261 4.35 -16.89 16.36
N ALA A 262 5.08 -17.19 15.28
CA ALA A 262 4.55 -17.14 13.91
C ALA A 262 3.48 -18.22 13.67
N ALA A 263 3.61 -19.38 14.32
CA ALA A 263 2.63 -20.45 14.27
C ALA A 263 1.34 -20.07 15.03
N VAL A 264 1.45 -19.35 16.14
CA VAL A 264 0.29 -18.85 16.90
C VAL A 264 -0.51 -17.84 16.08
N PHE A 265 0.17 -16.94 15.35
CA PHE A 265 -0.49 -15.96 14.50
C PHE A 265 -1.22 -16.61 13.31
N ALA A 266 -0.58 -17.60 12.66
CA ALA A 266 -1.19 -18.38 11.60
C ALA A 266 -2.42 -19.17 12.08
N LEU A 267 -2.36 -19.75 13.28
CA LEU A 267 -3.47 -20.47 13.90
C LEU A 267 -4.63 -19.54 14.28
N MET A 268 -4.35 -18.33 14.78
CA MET A 268 -5.38 -17.32 15.07
C MET A 268 -6.10 -16.85 13.80
N MET A 269 -5.36 -16.64 12.70
CA MET A 269 -5.93 -16.31 11.40
C MET A 269 -6.79 -17.45 10.85
N LEU A 270 -6.34 -18.70 10.97
CA LEU A 270 -7.09 -19.88 10.56
C LEU A 270 -8.37 -20.07 11.40
N ALA A 271 -8.30 -19.84 12.71
CA ALA A 271 -9.45 -19.90 13.61
C ALA A 271 -10.48 -18.79 13.29
N GLY A 272 -10.01 -17.58 12.99
CA GLY A 272 -10.88 -16.48 12.55
C GLY A 272 -11.58 -16.79 11.23
N TYR A 273 -10.84 -17.31 10.24
CA TYR A 273 -11.38 -17.68 8.93
C TYR A 273 -12.42 -18.81 9.04
N THR A 274 -12.12 -19.85 9.81
CA THR A 274 -13.04 -20.98 10.03
C THR A 274 -14.29 -20.58 10.81
N GLY A 275 -14.18 -19.66 11.78
CA GLY A 275 -15.32 -19.11 12.50
C GLY A 275 -16.29 -18.34 11.59
N VAL A 276 -15.77 -17.51 10.69
CA VAL A 276 -16.57 -16.75 9.72
C VAL A 276 -17.24 -17.68 8.70
N LEU A 277 -16.54 -18.73 8.26
CA LEU A 277 -17.09 -19.76 7.38
C LEU A 277 -18.20 -20.57 8.05
N HIS A 278 -18.04 -20.89 9.34
CA HIS A 278 -19.03 -21.63 10.12
C HIS A 278 -20.31 -20.80 10.34
N ASP A 279 -20.19 -19.51 10.68
CA ASP A 279 -21.35 -18.61 10.80
C ASP A 279 -22.11 -18.48 9.47
N ARG A 280 -21.37 -18.37 8.35
CA ARG A 280 -21.97 -18.35 7.01
C ARG A 280 -22.67 -19.65 6.65
N ALA A 281 -22.13 -20.81 7.02
CA ALA A 281 -22.76 -22.10 6.77
C ALA A 281 -24.04 -22.29 7.59
N ARG A 282 -24.05 -21.81 8.85
CA ARG A 282 -25.21 -21.89 9.74
C ARG A 282 -26.38 -21.04 9.23
N ARG A 283 -26.13 -19.83 8.74
CA ARG A 283 -27.13 -18.92 8.16
C ARG A 283 -27.73 -19.39 6.83
N ARG A 284 -27.16 -20.42 6.19
CA ARG A 284 -27.69 -21.01 4.94
C ARG A 284 -28.56 -22.24 5.19
N ARG A 285 -28.56 -22.79 6.41
CA ARG A 285 -29.30 -24.01 6.77
C ARG A 285 -30.53 -23.74 7.67
N GLY A 286 -30.79 -22.49 8.04
CA GLY A 286 -32.01 -22.05 8.73
C GLY A 286 -32.65 -20.91 7.95
#